data_AF-A0A956DZ74-F1
#
_entry.id   AF-A0A956DZ74-F1
#
_cell.length_a   1.000
_cell.length_b   1.000
_cell.length_c   1.000
_cell.angle_alpha   90.00
_cell.angle_beta   90.00
_cell.angle_gamma   90.00
#
_symmetry.space_group_name_H-M   'P 1'
#
loop_
_entity.id
_entity.type
_entity.pdbx_description
1 polymer ?
#
loop_
_entity_poly.entity_id
_entity_poly.type
_entity_poly.pdbx_seq_one_letter_code
_entity_poly.pdbx_strand_id
1 'polypeptide(L)'
;QQGYPPQQGYPPQQGQQQWGQQASAAGFGQAPAAPAPAPAYAQPQFLGAAAAPGAGQRRGPMPDPDAQRRKIGLGLTIAGCTIGLLLNVVLFIVPALTSPQAGAYISLMAKAAIVAYLPVGLYLLVPYIVDRYDPEPWWALAGVFAWGALFATGVSAVINTVNGARFGEFFGSAISAPIFEEATKGLAILGMVIFLRREFDGVVDGIIYGTFVAIGFAATENIIYYTRFGKDMGSIFFLRGVLTPWLHPLFTSMTGIGFGLAREHGSDWGKWVFPIGGYFLGVFLHAWWNGLPQIFPGAFVLNLVVGILMALSFFILVCVLVYRKGKTIKEYLRDEVLVGTITQEEYELITSYGGRLKARLSWRGKAGADFVAAGA
;
A
#
# COMPACT_ATOMS: atom_id res chain seq x y z
N GLN A 1 47.21 3.99 -41.29
CA GLN A 1 48.18 4.96 -40.72
C GLN A 1 47.61 5.45 -39.39
N GLN A 2 48.40 5.29 -38.31
CA GLN A 2 48.26 5.82 -36.94
C GLN A 2 46.99 5.43 -36.15
N GLY A 3 47.00 4.86 -34.94
CA GLY A 3 48.06 4.59 -33.96
C GLY A 3 47.57 5.01 -32.56
N TYR A 4 47.09 4.07 -31.74
CA TYR A 4 46.86 4.23 -30.29
C TYR A 4 47.96 3.47 -29.51
N PRO A 5 48.46 3.99 -28.37
CA PRO A 5 49.55 3.37 -27.61
C PRO A 5 49.06 2.29 -26.61
N PRO A 6 49.90 1.27 -26.29
CA PRO A 6 49.56 0.17 -25.38
C PRO A 6 49.99 0.36 -23.91
N GLN A 7 49.33 -0.45 -23.06
CA GLN A 7 49.46 -0.60 -21.61
C GLN A 7 50.83 -1.17 -21.17
N GLN A 8 51.35 -0.70 -20.02
CA GLN A 8 52.52 -1.28 -19.34
C GLN A 8 52.09 -2.23 -18.22
N GLY A 9 52.61 -3.46 -18.28
CA GLY A 9 52.49 -4.50 -17.25
C GLY A 9 53.69 -4.55 -16.31
N TYR A 10 53.47 -5.16 -15.14
CA TYR A 10 54.41 -5.41 -14.05
C TYR A 10 55.56 -6.39 -14.42
N PRO A 11 56.75 -6.27 -13.79
CA PRO A 11 57.74 -7.35 -13.75
C PRO A 11 57.77 -8.12 -12.40
N PRO A 12 58.37 -9.33 -12.36
CA PRO A 12 58.13 -10.35 -11.34
C PRO A 12 59.24 -10.50 -10.27
N GLN A 13 58.90 -11.23 -9.20
CA GLN A 13 59.76 -11.66 -8.10
C GLN A 13 60.78 -12.75 -8.51
N GLN A 14 62.02 -12.68 -8.00
CA GLN A 14 62.81 -13.83 -7.48
C GLN A 14 64.20 -13.39 -6.99
N GLY A 15 64.68 -13.99 -5.89
CA GLY A 15 66.10 -13.93 -5.49
C GLY A 15 66.37 -14.05 -3.99
N GLN A 16 66.26 -15.26 -3.42
CA GLN A 16 66.91 -15.64 -2.16
C GLN A 16 68.34 -16.12 -2.47
N GLN A 17 69.36 -15.66 -1.73
CA GLN A 17 70.52 -16.49 -1.36
C GLN A 17 71.37 -15.90 -0.21
N GLN A 18 71.86 -16.84 0.60
CA GLN A 18 72.58 -16.79 1.87
C GLN A 18 73.86 -15.96 1.92
N TRP A 19 74.23 -15.46 3.11
CA TRP A 19 75.57 -15.64 3.71
C TRP A 19 75.48 -15.57 5.24
N GLY A 20 76.10 -16.54 5.92
CA GLY A 20 76.21 -16.61 7.37
C GLY A 20 77.62 -16.29 7.88
N GLN A 21 77.65 -15.90 9.16
CA GLN A 21 78.73 -16.00 10.15
C GLN A 21 80.04 -15.21 9.94
N GLN A 22 80.24 -14.21 10.81
CA GLN A 22 81.44 -14.11 11.64
C GLN A 22 81.15 -13.34 12.93
N ALA A 23 81.48 -13.97 14.06
CA ALA A 23 81.35 -13.44 15.40
C ALA A 23 82.66 -12.78 15.84
N SER A 24 82.58 -11.69 16.59
CA SER A 24 83.61 -11.28 17.55
C SER A 24 82.99 -10.49 18.69
N ALA A 25 83.30 -10.91 19.91
CA ALA A 25 82.77 -10.44 21.18
C ALA A 25 83.32 -9.07 21.61
N ALA A 26 82.50 -8.27 22.29
CA ALA A 26 82.78 -7.61 23.57
C ALA A 26 81.76 -6.48 23.82
N GLY A 27 81.16 -6.46 25.02
CA GLY A 27 80.46 -5.26 25.53
C GLY A 27 79.11 -5.56 26.16
N PHE A 28 79.11 -5.81 27.47
CA PHE A 28 77.91 -5.67 28.30
C PHE A 28 77.42 -4.21 28.22
N GLY A 29 76.21 -4.00 27.72
CA GLY A 29 75.59 -2.68 27.61
C GLY A 29 74.08 -2.77 27.43
N GLN A 30 73.37 -2.59 28.53
CA GLN A 30 71.96 -2.17 28.72
C GLN A 30 70.90 -2.55 27.68
N ALA A 31 69.83 -3.21 28.16
CA ALA A 31 68.60 -3.43 27.41
C ALA A 31 68.02 -2.10 26.88
N PRO A 32 67.50 -2.05 25.64
CA PRO A 32 66.84 -0.85 25.11
C PRO A 32 65.60 -0.53 25.96
N ALA A 33 65.48 0.73 26.35
CA ALA A 33 64.36 1.24 27.12
C ALA A 33 63.02 0.99 26.42
N ALA A 34 61.99 0.65 27.20
CA ALA A 34 60.63 0.47 26.73
C ALA A 34 60.14 1.70 25.93
N PRO A 35 59.37 1.53 24.85
CA PRO A 35 58.82 2.65 24.11
C PRO A 35 57.92 3.50 25.02
N ALA A 36 58.04 4.82 24.90
CA ALA A 36 57.24 5.77 25.65
C ALA A 36 55.73 5.52 25.44
N PRO A 37 54.89 5.69 26.47
CA PRO A 37 53.45 5.59 26.30
C PRO A 37 52.97 6.61 25.27
N ALA A 38 52.09 6.18 24.36
CA ALA A 38 51.47 7.04 23.37
C ALA A 38 50.81 8.26 24.06
N PRO A 39 50.88 9.46 23.44
CA PRO A 39 50.20 10.63 24.00
C PRO A 39 48.72 10.32 24.14
N ALA A 40 48.18 10.56 25.33
CA ALA A 40 46.75 10.44 25.57
C ALA A 40 46.03 11.39 24.62
N TYR A 41 45.29 10.83 23.66
CA TYR A 41 44.35 11.61 22.88
C TYR A 41 43.38 12.27 23.87
N ALA A 42 43.45 13.58 23.98
CA ALA A 42 42.48 14.34 24.75
C ALA A 42 41.09 13.99 24.19
N GLN A 43 40.30 13.29 25.00
CA GLN A 43 38.86 13.20 24.80
C GLN A 43 38.37 14.63 24.54
N PRO A 44 37.65 14.91 23.43
CA PRO A 44 37.07 16.23 23.26
C PRO A 44 36.22 16.50 24.49
N GLN A 45 36.64 17.46 25.29
CA GLN A 45 35.82 17.98 26.36
C GLN A 45 34.59 18.54 25.65
N PHE A 46 33.48 17.79 25.71
CA PHE A 46 32.18 18.35 25.45
C PHE A 46 32.08 19.54 26.39
N LEU A 47 32.23 20.74 25.83
CA LEU A 47 31.93 21.98 26.50
C LEU A 47 30.60 21.76 27.20
N GLY A 48 30.64 21.77 28.54
CA GLY A 48 29.48 21.49 29.36
C GLY A 48 28.32 22.26 28.79
N ALA A 49 27.23 21.54 28.48
CA ALA A 49 26.02 22.13 27.93
C ALA A 49 25.66 23.32 28.82
N ALA A 50 25.95 24.53 28.33
CA ALA A 50 25.47 25.73 28.96
C ALA A 50 23.95 25.53 29.02
N ALA A 51 23.42 25.40 30.23
CA ALA A 51 22.00 25.19 30.44
C ALA A 51 21.27 26.30 29.68
N ALA A 52 20.63 25.93 28.58
CA ALA A 52 19.91 26.88 27.75
C ALA A 52 18.92 27.63 28.66
N PRO A 53 18.93 28.97 28.69
CA PRO A 53 17.97 29.72 29.48
C PRO A 53 16.57 29.37 28.96
N GLY A 54 15.82 28.55 29.72
CA GLY A 54 14.50 28.06 29.31
C GLY A 54 14.20 26.58 29.57
N ALA A 55 15.14 25.80 30.13
CA ALA A 55 14.97 24.36 30.39
C ALA A 55 13.82 23.94 31.34
N GLY A 56 12.97 24.87 31.79
CA GLY A 56 11.81 24.62 32.65
C GLY A 56 10.44 24.80 31.96
N GLN A 57 10.37 25.35 30.74
CA GLN A 57 9.09 25.47 30.04
C GLN A 57 8.89 24.24 29.14
N ARG A 58 8.16 23.24 29.65
CA ARG A 58 7.54 22.22 28.79
C ARG A 58 6.68 22.98 27.79
N ARG A 59 7.16 23.16 26.56
CA ARG A 59 6.33 23.66 25.45
C ARG A 59 5.06 22.81 25.46
N GLY A 60 3.90 23.46 25.59
CA GLY A 60 2.62 22.77 25.47
C GLY A 60 2.55 22.01 24.14
N PRO A 61 1.70 20.98 24.02
CA PRO A 61 1.55 20.25 22.77
C PRO A 61 1.28 21.24 21.64
N MET A 62 2.13 21.25 20.61
CA MET A 62 1.90 22.09 19.44
C MET A 62 0.59 21.65 18.79
N PRO A 63 -0.33 22.58 18.44
CA PRO A 63 -1.53 22.23 17.72
C PRO A 63 -1.17 21.49 16.43
N ASP A 64 -1.81 20.35 16.20
CA ASP A 64 -1.59 19.57 14.98
C ASP A 64 -2.04 20.41 13.76
N PRO A 65 -1.11 20.78 12.85
CA PRO A 65 -1.41 21.65 11.71
C PRO A 65 -2.41 21.03 10.74
N ASP A 66 -2.53 19.70 10.73
CA ASP A 66 -3.44 18.97 9.83
C ASP A 66 -4.80 18.66 10.49
N ALA A 67 -5.00 18.98 11.78
CA ALA A 67 -6.22 18.63 12.51
C ALA A 67 -7.50 19.17 11.85
N GLN A 68 -7.46 20.39 11.34
CA GLN A 68 -8.61 20.99 10.65
C GLN A 68 -8.91 20.26 9.34
N ARG A 69 -7.88 19.90 8.56
CA ARG A 69 -8.03 19.14 7.31
C ARG A 69 -8.62 17.77 7.57
N ARG A 70 -8.16 17.06 8.61
CA ARG A 70 -8.72 15.75 8.99
C ARG A 70 -10.19 15.85 9.39
N LYS A 71 -10.57 16.89 10.15
CA LYS A 71 -11.97 17.12 10.54
C LYS A 71 -12.87 17.38 9.33
N ILE A 72 -12.41 18.20 8.38
CA ILE A 72 -13.12 18.45 7.12
C ILE A 72 -13.25 17.16 6.31
N GLY A 73 -12.15 16.42 6.14
CA GLY A 73 -12.16 15.13 5.44
C GLY A 73 -13.14 14.14 6.06
N LEU A 74 -13.13 14.00 7.40
CA LEU A 74 -14.08 13.16 8.12
C LEU A 74 -15.53 13.61 7.88
N GLY A 75 -15.81 14.91 7.96
CA GLY A 75 -17.14 15.46 7.69
C GLY A 75 -17.63 15.17 6.27
N LEU A 76 -16.75 15.31 5.27
CA LEU A 76 -17.07 14.99 3.87
C LEU A 76 -17.28 13.50 3.65
N THR A 77 -16.46 12.64 4.27
CA THR A 77 -16.64 11.18 4.22
C THR A 77 -17.97 10.77 4.85
N ILE A 78 -18.32 11.32 6.02
CA ILE A 78 -19.62 11.03 6.67
C ILE A 78 -20.77 11.50 5.77
N ALA A 79 -20.72 12.74 5.28
CA ALA A 79 -21.76 13.28 4.40
C ALA A 79 -21.92 12.44 3.13
N GLY A 80 -20.82 12.08 2.48
CA GLY A 80 -20.79 11.19 1.31
C GLY A 80 -21.42 9.83 1.65
N CYS A 81 -20.97 9.17 2.71
CA CYS A 81 -21.54 7.88 3.13
C CYS A 81 -23.04 7.97 3.46
N THR A 82 -23.51 9.06 4.07
CA THR A 82 -24.95 9.29 4.32
C THR A 82 -25.72 9.43 3.01
N ILE A 83 -25.24 10.24 2.06
CA ILE A 83 -25.86 10.37 0.73
C ILE A 83 -25.88 9.01 0.02
N GLY A 84 -24.75 8.31 -0.01
CA GLY A 84 -24.63 6.98 -0.59
C GLY A 84 -25.60 5.98 0.01
N LEU A 85 -25.71 5.95 1.34
CA LEU A 85 -26.66 5.08 2.04
C LEU A 85 -28.10 5.38 1.63
N LEU A 86 -28.49 6.66 1.59
CA LEU A 86 -29.83 7.07 1.15
C LEU A 86 -30.10 6.62 -0.30
N LEU A 87 -29.13 6.79 -1.20
CA LEU A 87 -29.24 6.34 -2.59
C LEU A 87 -29.39 4.83 -2.68
N ASN A 88 -28.59 4.05 -1.95
CA ASN A 88 -28.72 2.58 -1.92
C ASN A 88 -30.08 2.14 -1.37
N VAL A 89 -30.58 2.79 -0.32
CA VAL A 89 -31.90 2.50 0.24
C VAL A 89 -32.99 2.78 -0.80
N VAL A 90 -32.96 3.95 -1.43
CA VAL A 90 -33.95 4.34 -2.45
C VAL A 90 -33.90 3.44 -3.67
N LEU A 91 -32.72 3.03 -4.13
CA LEU A 91 -32.58 2.22 -5.36
C LEU A 91 -32.81 0.73 -5.14
N PHE A 92 -32.46 0.17 -3.98
CA PHE A 92 -32.44 -1.28 -3.78
C PHE A 92 -33.41 -1.75 -2.70
N ILE A 93 -33.59 -0.98 -1.63
CA ILE A 93 -34.43 -1.40 -0.48
C ILE A 93 -35.88 -0.98 -0.66
N VAL A 94 -36.15 0.26 -1.09
CA VAL A 94 -37.52 0.74 -1.31
C VAL A 94 -38.24 -0.12 -2.36
N PRO A 95 -37.67 -0.40 -3.55
CA PRO A 95 -38.33 -1.25 -4.53
C PRO A 95 -38.57 -2.67 -4.02
N ALA A 96 -37.63 -3.21 -3.24
CA ALA A 96 -37.77 -4.51 -2.59
C ALA A 96 -38.97 -4.56 -1.64
N LEU A 97 -39.11 -3.54 -0.77
CA LEU A 97 -40.20 -3.43 0.20
C LEU A 97 -41.56 -3.19 -0.45
N THR A 98 -41.60 -2.48 -1.58
CA THR A 98 -42.84 -2.22 -2.32
C THR A 98 -43.23 -3.35 -3.28
N SER A 99 -42.36 -4.37 -3.44
CA SER A 99 -42.65 -5.49 -4.34
C SER A 99 -43.77 -6.38 -3.79
N PRO A 100 -44.62 -6.98 -4.64
CA PRO A 100 -45.67 -7.89 -4.17
C PRO A 100 -45.15 -9.12 -3.41
N GLN A 101 -43.87 -9.45 -3.56
CA GLN A 101 -43.17 -10.53 -2.86
C GLN A 101 -42.10 -10.00 -1.88
N ALA A 102 -42.34 -8.85 -1.25
CA ALA A 102 -41.38 -8.17 -0.37
C ALA A 102 -40.71 -9.10 0.65
N GLY A 103 -41.47 -9.96 1.33
CA GLY A 103 -40.92 -10.92 2.29
C GLY A 103 -39.89 -11.86 1.69
N ALA A 104 -40.17 -12.42 0.51
CA ALA A 104 -39.23 -13.30 -0.19
C ALA A 104 -38.00 -12.54 -0.68
N TYR A 105 -38.19 -11.34 -1.25
CA TYR A 105 -37.09 -10.53 -1.78
C TYR A 105 -36.14 -10.06 -0.68
N ILE A 106 -36.67 -9.54 0.43
CA ILE A 106 -35.86 -9.13 1.59
C ILE A 106 -35.12 -10.33 2.20
N SER A 107 -35.77 -11.50 2.29
CA SER A 107 -35.10 -12.71 2.76
C SER A 107 -33.94 -13.14 1.85
N LEU A 108 -34.08 -12.96 0.54
CA LEU A 108 -33.03 -13.25 -0.44
C LEU A 108 -31.89 -12.23 -0.35
N MET A 109 -32.20 -10.93 -0.22
CA MET A 109 -31.20 -9.88 0.00
C MET A 109 -30.40 -10.14 1.28
N ALA A 110 -31.05 -10.57 2.37
CA ALA A 110 -30.36 -10.91 3.61
C ALA A 110 -29.39 -12.10 3.42
N LYS A 111 -29.81 -13.14 2.71
CA LYS A 111 -28.92 -14.27 2.35
C LYS A 111 -27.76 -13.81 1.46
N ALA A 112 -28.05 -13.00 0.46
CA ALA A 112 -27.06 -12.42 -0.43
C ALA A 112 -26.04 -11.57 0.33
N ALA A 113 -26.48 -10.79 1.33
CA ALA A 113 -25.60 -10.02 2.22
C ALA A 113 -24.65 -10.91 3.00
N ILE A 114 -25.15 -11.99 3.62
CA ILE A 114 -24.30 -12.94 4.33
C ILE A 114 -23.24 -13.53 3.39
N VAL A 115 -23.66 -13.98 2.20
CA VAL A 115 -22.76 -14.60 1.21
C VAL A 115 -21.75 -13.61 0.65
N ALA A 116 -22.13 -12.35 0.45
CA ALA A 116 -21.25 -11.29 -0.06
C ALA A 116 -20.21 -10.83 0.96
N TYR A 117 -20.58 -10.71 2.24
CA TYR A 117 -19.66 -10.25 3.30
C TYR A 117 -18.81 -11.37 3.91
N LEU A 118 -19.24 -12.63 3.84
CA LEU A 118 -18.47 -13.75 4.38
C LEU A 118 -17.01 -13.81 3.89
N PRO A 119 -16.71 -13.66 2.59
CA PRO A 119 -15.32 -13.71 2.12
C PRO A 119 -14.57 -12.37 2.27
N VAL A 120 -15.25 -11.25 2.58
CA VAL A 120 -14.59 -9.94 2.77
C VAL A 120 -13.52 -10.01 3.85
N GLY A 121 -13.81 -10.69 4.97
CA GLY A 121 -12.83 -10.89 6.04
C GLY A 121 -11.56 -11.57 5.55
N LEU A 122 -11.68 -12.57 4.66
CA LEU A 122 -10.54 -13.26 4.05
C LEU A 122 -9.76 -12.34 3.10
N TYR A 123 -10.45 -11.56 2.26
CA TYR A 123 -9.80 -10.65 1.33
C TYR A 123 -9.01 -9.56 2.06
N LEU A 124 -9.53 -9.04 3.17
CA LEU A 124 -8.87 -8.00 3.97
C LEU A 124 -7.60 -8.50 4.69
N LEU A 125 -7.37 -9.81 4.81
CA LEU A 125 -6.11 -10.35 5.32
C LEU A 125 -4.94 -10.08 4.37
N VAL A 126 -5.17 -10.05 3.06
CA VAL A 126 -4.10 -9.87 2.08
C VAL A 126 -3.47 -8.48 2.16
N PRO A 127 -4.21 -7.35 2.09
CA PRO A 127 -3.60 -6.04 2.24
C PRO A 127 -2.98 -5.88 3.64
N TYR A 128 -3.56 -6.48 4.68
CA TYR A 128 -2.94 -6.49 6.02
C TYR A 128 -1.56 -7.19 6.04
N ILE A 129 -1.35 -8.25 5.25
CA ILE A 129 -0.05 -8.94 5.14
C ILE A 129 0.93 -8.15 4.24
N VAL A 130 0.41 -7.54 3.18
CA VAL A 130 1.17 -6.70 2.24
C VAL A 130 1.72 -5.47 2.97
N ASP A 131 0.90 -4.87 3.82
CA ASP A 131 1.18 -3.65 4.57
C ASP A 131 1.99 -3.86 5.85
N ARG A 132 2.97 -4.77 5.82
CA ARG A 132 3.67 -5.18 7.05
C ARG A 132 4.68 -4.16 7.59
N TYR A 133 5.21 -3.32 6.70
CA TYR A 133 6.28 -2.38 7.03
C TYR A 133 5.69 -1.11 7.66
N ASP A 134 4.59 -0.60 7.12
CA ASP A 134 3.97 0.63 7.60
C ASP A 134 2.43 0.50 7.70
N PRO A 135 1.91 -0.27 8.68
CA PRO A 135 0.47 -0.51 8.78
C PRO A 135 -0.38 0.75 8.90
N GLU A 136 -1.26 0.92 7.92
CA GLU A 136 -2.21 2.03 7.83
C GLU A 136 -3.19 2.05 9.02
N PRO A 137 -3.63 3.24 9.46
CA PRO A 137 -4.59 3.34 10.56
C PRO A 137 -5.94 2.69 10.21
N TRP A 138 -6.38 1.77 11.07
CA TRP A 138 -7.63 1.02 10.87
C TRP A 138 -8.87 1.89 10.61
N TRP A 139 -8.92 3.09 11.19
CA TRP A 139 -10.05 4.01 11.02
C TRP A 139 -10.06 4.65 9.62
N ALA A 140 -8.90 4.86 8.99
CA ALA A 140 -8.82 5.35 7.62
C ALA A 140 -9.24 4.24 6.65
N LEU A 141 -8.73 3.02 6.87
CA LEU A 141 -9.13 1.82 6.14
C LEU A 141 -10.66 1.58 6.22
N ALA A 142 -11.24 1.69 7.42
CA ALA A 142 -12.69 1.59 7.61
C ALA A 142 -13.45 2.72 6.90
N GLY A 143 -12.92 3.95 6.92
CA GLY A 143 -13.49 5.11 6.23
C GLY A 143 -13.55 4.92 4.72
N VAL A 144 -12.45 4.48 4.09
CA VAL A 144 -12.40 4.26 2.64
C VAL A 144 -13.20 3.02 2.22
N PHE A 145 -13.25 1.98 3.06
CA PHE A 145 -14.12 0.82 2.86
C PHE A 145 -15.59 1.25 2.87
N ALA A 146 -16.00 2.04 3.87
CA ALA A 146 -17.37 2.56 3.98
C ALA A 146 -17.72 3.47 2.80
N TRP A 147 -16.78 4.31 2.35
CA TRP A 147 -16.94 5.11 1.14
C TRP A 147 -17.22 4.23 -0.08
N GLY A 148 -16.42 3.18 -0.29
CA GLY A 148 -16.62 2.21 -1.35
C GLY A 148 -18.00 1.56 -1.28
N ALA A 149 -18.34 1.00 -0.10
CA ALA A 149 -19.58 0.26 0.11
C ALA A 149 -20.84 1.12 -0.03
N LEU A 150 -20.79 2.38 0.41
CA LEU A 150 -21.97 3.26 0.50
C LEU A 150 -21.98 4.32 -0.60
N PHE A 151 -21.02 5.23 -0.61
CA PHE A 151 -21.00 6.37 -1.54
C PHE A 151 -20.76 5.92 -2.97
N ALA A 152 -19.66 5.19 -3.22
CA ALA A 152 -19.29 4.80 -4.58
C ALA A 152 -20.35 3.90 -5.22
N THR A 153 -20.87 2.90 -4.49
CA THR A 153 -21.95 2.04 -4.99
C THR A 153 -23.23 2.82 -5.24
N GLY A 154 -23.65 3.67 -4.29
CA GLY A 154 -24.93 4.39 -4.39
C GLY A 154 -24.94 5.41 -5.54
N VAL A 155 -23.89 6.22 -5.65
CA VAL A 155 -23.77 7.23 -6.71
C VAL A 155 -23.62 6.57 -8.08
N SER A 156 -22.78 5.54 -8.19
CA SER A 156 -22.59 4.84 -9.47
C SER A 156 -23.86 4.12 -9.92
N ALA A 157 -24.61 3.52 -9.00
CA ALA A 157 -25.88 2.88 -9.32
C ALA A 157 -26.89 3.86 -9.94
N VAL A 158 -27.00 5.09 -9.42
CA VAL A 158 -27.85 6.14 -10.02
C VAL A 158 -27.37 6.46 -11.43
N ILE A 159 -26.09 6.78 -11.60
CA ILE A 159 -25.53 7.21 -12.88
C ILE A 159 -25.68 6.12 -13.94
N ASN A 160 -25.32 4.88 -13.59
CA ASN A 160 -25.37 3.74 -14.50
C ASN A 160 -26.81 3.37 -14.87
N THR A 161 -27.77 3.50 -13.95
CA THR A 161 -29.19 3.28 -14.24
C THR A 161 -29.71 4.33 -15.23
N VAL A 162 -29.40 5.61 -15.00
CA VAL A 162 -29.82 6.70 -15.90
C VAL A 162 -29.18 6.55 -17.28
N ASN A 163 -27.87 6.26 -17.34
CA ASN A 163 -27.15 6.12 -18.59
C ASN A 163 -27.56 4.85 -19.35
N GLY A 164 -27.81 3.74 -18.64
CA GLY A 164 -28.35 2.50 -19.23
C GLY A 164 -29.73 2.72 -19.86
N ALA A 165 -30.62 3.44 -19.16
CA ALA A 165 -31.94 3.77 -19.69
C ALA A 165 -31.89 4.73 -20.90
N ARG A 166 -30.92 5.64 -20.96
CA ARG A 166 -30.79 6.64 -22.04
C ARG A 166 -30.04 6.13 -23.27
N PHE A 167 -28.99 5.36 -23.06
CA PHE A 167 -28.01 4.98 -24.09
C PHE A 167 -27.91 3.47 -24.32
N GLY A 168 -28.69 2.67 -23.58
CA GLY A 168 -28.76 1.21 -23.68
C GLY A 168 -27.94 0.49 -22.61
N GLU A 169 -28.36 -0.74 -22.30
CA GLU A 169 -27.75 -1.59 -21.25
C GLU A 169 -26.27 -1.88 -21.51
N PHE A 170 -25.87 -2.05 -22.77
CA PHE A 170 -24.45 -2.20 -23.14
C PHE A 170 -23.64 -0.96 -22.74
N PHE A 171 -24.12 0.24 -23.10
CA PHE A 171 -23.44 1.48 -22.71
C PHE A 171 -23.40 1.63 -21.19
N GLY A 172 -24.51 1.35 -20.50
CA GLY A 172 -24.62 1.41 -19.06
C GLY A 172 -23.60 0.51 -18.34
N SER A 173 -23.49 -0.76 -18.76
CA SER A 173 -22.67 -1.76 -18.08
C SER A 173 -21.22 -1.86 -18.56
N ALA A 174 -20.95 -1.66 -19.86
CA ALA A 174 -19.62 -1.82 -20.44
C ALA A 174 -18.81 -0.52 -20.51
N ILE A 175 -19.46 0.65 -20.42
CA ILE A 175 -18.79 1.96 -20.58
C ILE A 175 -19.05 2.86 -19.37
N SER A 176 -20.31 3.16 -19.06
CA SER A 176 -20.68 4.04 -17.95
C SER A 176 -20.19 3.47 -16.62
N ALA A 177 -20.48 2.20 -16.34
CA ALA A 177 -20.07 1.56 -15.10
C ALA A 177 -18.55 1.67 -14.84
N PRO A 178 -17.65 1.22 -15.73
CA PRO A 178 -16.22 1.41 -15.57
C PRO A 178 -15.80 2.85 -15.29
N ILE A 179 -16.32 3.83 -16.05
CA ILE A 179 -15.94 5.24 -15.91
C ILE A 179 -16.34 5.79 -14.55
N PHE A 180 -17.61 5.64 -14.18
CA PHE A 180 -18.17 6.30 -13.00
C PHE A 180 -17.92 5.53 -11.71
N GLU A 181 -17.85 4.20 -11.77
CA GLU A 181 -17.49 3.41 -10.60
C GLU A 181 -16.03 3.60 -10.23
N GLU A 182 -15.10 3.59 -11.18
CA GLU A 182 -13.69 3.86 -10.85
C GLU A 182 -13.49 5.33 -10.45
N ALA A 183 -14.28 6.27 -10.99
CA ALA A 183 -14.19 7.67 -10.58
C ALA A 183 -14.67 7.86 -9.13
N THR A 184 -15.83 7.33 -8.77
CA THR A 184 -16.39 7.48 -7.42
C THR A 184 -15.57 6.74 -6.37
N LYS A 185 -14.97 5.58 -6.70
CA LYS A 185 -13.96 4.92 -5.85
C LYS A 185 -12.69 5.75 -5.76
N GLY A 186 -12.20 6.28 -6.88
CA GLY A 186 -11.01 7.13 -6.95
C GLY A 186 -11.11 8.40 -6.09
N LEU A 187 -12.32 8.93 -5.89
CA LEU A 187 -12.55 10.06 -4.97
C LEU A 187 -12.16 9.76 -3.52
N ALA A 188 -12.26 8.51 -3.07
CA ALA A 188 -11.77 8.13 -1.74
C ALA A 188 -10.24 8.30 -1.66
N ILE A 189 -9.52 7.81 -2.67
CA ILE A 189 -8.05 7.89 -2.75
C ILE A 189 -7.62 9.36 -2.85
N LEU A 190 -8.30 10.15 -3.68
CA LEU A 190 -8.07 11.59 -3.74
C LEU A 190 -8.31 12.26 -2.38
N GLY A 191 -9.37 11.85 -1.66
CA GLY A 191 -9.65 12.29 -0.30
C GLY A 191 -8.52 11.98 0.66
N MET A 192 -7.92 10.79 0.58
CA MET A 192 -6.73 10.42 1.36
C MET A 192 -5.57 11.38 1.11
N VAL A 193 -5.25 11.63 -0.17
CA VAL A 193 -4.15 12.52 -0.56
C VAL A 193 -4.37 13.97 -0.09
N ILE A 194 -5.61 14.46 -0.07
CA ILE A 194 -5.91 15.87 0.28
C ILE A 194 -6.04 16.07 1.80
N PHE A 195 -6.79 15.18 2.47
CA PHE A 195 -7.21 15.36 3.87
C PHE A 195 -6.38 14.57 4.86
N LEU A 196 -5.74 13.48 4.42
CA LEU A 196 -4.98 12.54 5.24
C LEU A 196 -3.57 12.30 4.65
N ARG A 197 -2.95 13.36 4.13
CA ARG A 197 -1.64 13.35 3.42
C ARG A 197 -0.45 12.73 4.17
N ARG A 198 -0.59 12.52 5.48
CA ARG A 198 0.43 11.90 6.37
C ARG A 198 0.24 10.39 6.49
N GLU A 199 -0.91 9.90 6.04
CA GLU A 199 -1.27 8.49 5.96
C GLU A 199 -1.28 8.06 4.48
N PHE A 200 -0.58 8.79 3.60
CA PHE A 200 -0.48 8.48 2.17
C PHE A 200 0.89 8.94 1.67
N ASP A 201 1.84 8.02 1.70
CA ASP A 201 3.25 8.30 1.52
C ASP A 201 3.85 7.62 0.27
N GLY A 202 3.19 6.60 -0.29
CA GLY A 202 3.66 5.99 -1.54
C GLY A 202 2.68 5.11 -2.32
N VAL A 203 3.24 4.34 -3.26
CA VAL A 203 2.51 3.44 -4.17
C VAL A 203 1.84 2.29 -3.43
N VAL A 204 2.48 1.74 -2.40
CA VAL A 204 1.94 0.61 -1.61
C VAL A 204 0.65 1.04 -0.89
N ASP A 205 0.67 2.20 -0.25
CA ASP A 205 -0.46 2.81 0.44
C ASP A 205 -1.62 3.07 -0.55
N GLY A 206 -1.29 3.60 -1.73
CA GLY A 206 -2.24 3.74 -2.84
C GLY A 206 -2.94 2.43 -3.23
N ILE A 207 -2.20 1.32 -3.28
CA ILE A 207 -2.77 -0.01 -3.53
C ILE A 207 -3.63 -0.47 -2.36
N ILE A 208 -3.21 -0.24 -1.12
CA ILE A 208 -3.96 -0.65 0.09
C ILE A 208 -5.29 0.11 0.14
N TYR A 209 -5.26 1.45 0.11
CA TYR A 209 -6.48 2.27 0.12
C TYR A 209 -7.38 1.96 -1.07
N GLY A 210 -6.82 1.83 -2.27
CA GLY A 210 -7.58 1.44 -3.47
C GLY A 210 -8.25 0.07 -3.33
N THR A 211 -7.54 -0.90 -2.75
CA THR A 211 -8.07 -2.24 -2.46
C THR A 211 -9.22 -2.19 -1.44
N PHE A 212 -9.08 -1.45 -0.33
CA PHE A 212 -10.14 -1.36 0.67
C PHE A 212 -11.42 -0.69 0.13
N VAL A 213 -11.28 0.39 -0.65
CA VAL A 213 -12.42 1.03 -1.34
C VAL A 213 -13.11 0.03 -2.27
N ALA A 214 -12.32 -0.68 -3.08
CA ALA A 214 -12.83 -1.63 -4.05
C ALA A 214 -13.51 -2.84 -3.42
N ILE A 215 -12.98 -3.38 -2.32
CA ILE A 215 -13.60 -4.49 -1.58
C ILE A 215 -14.93 -4.03 -0.97
N GLY A 216 -14.98 -2.82 -0.39
CA GLY A 216 -16.23 -2.25 0.11
C GLY A 216 -17.29 -2.13 -0.99
N PHE A 217 -16.92 -1.57 -2.14
CA PHE A 217 -17.79 -1.47 -3.31
C PHE A 217 -18.27 -2.84 -3.79
N ALA A 218 -17.34 -3.78 -4.00
CA ALA A 218 -17.63 -5.11 -4.49
C ALA A 218 -18.53 -5.90 -3.53
N ALA A 219 -18.41 -5.68 -2.21
CA ALA A 219 -19.30 -6.30 -1.23
C ALA A 219 -20.76 -5.87 -1.44
N THR A 220 -21.04 -4.57 -1.51
CA THR A 220 -22.39 -4.06 -1.77
C THR A 220 -22.89 -4.47 -3.15
N GLU A 221 -22.06 -4.37 -4.18
CA GLU A 221 -22.41 -4.77 -5.53
C GLU A 221 -22.77 -6.27 -5.61
N ASN A 222 -22.00 -7.12 -4.96
CA ASN A 222 -22.27 -8.56 -4.91
C ASN A 222 -23.63 -8.88 -4.30
N ILE A 223 -24.10 -8.11 -3.30
CA ILE A 223 -25.46 -8.28 -2.76
C ILE A 223 -26.51 -8.07 -3.85
N ILE A 224 -26.34 -7.01 -4.63
CA ILE A 224 -27.26 -6.66 -5.72
C ILE A 224 -27.24 -7.75 -6.79
N TYR A 225 -26.07 -8.22 -7.19
CA TYR A 225 -25.94 -9.33 -8.15
C TYR A 225 -26.55 -10.63 -7.62
N TYR A 226 -26.18 -11.07 -6.43
CA TYR A 226 -26.67 -12.32 -5.83
C TYR A 226 -28.19 -12.30 -5.66
N THR A 227 -28.75 -11.15 -5.27
CA THR A 227 -30.21 -10.97 -5.20
C THR A 227 -30.86 -11.04 -6.57
N ARG A 228 -30.30 -10.36 -7.58
CA ARG A 228 -30.83 -10.34 -8.95
C ARG A 228 -30.86 -11.74 -9.57
N PHE A 229 -29.83 -12.55 -9.35
CA PHE A 229 -29.71 -13.87 -9.94
C PHE A 229 -30.38 -14.98 -9.12
N GLY A 230 -30.75 -14.74 -7.86
CA GLY A 230 -31.64 -15.57 -7.05
C GLY A 230 -31.28 -17.06 -7.05
N LYS A 231 -31.94 -17.86 -7.89
CA LYS A 231 -31.68 -19.31 -8.01
C LYS A 231 -30.23 -19.61 -8.43
N ASP A 232 -29.63 -18.74 -9.22
CA ASP A 232 -28.25 -18.88 -9.71
C ASP A 232 -27.21 -18.20 -8.79
N MET A 233 -27.63 -17.76 -7.58
CA MET A 233 -26.76 -17.08 -6.62
C MET A 233 -25.45 -17.83 -6.38
N GLY A 234 -25.48 -19.16 -6.24
CA GLY A 234 -24.29 -19.97 -5.99
C GLY A 234 -23.26 -19.89 -7.12
N SER A 235 -23.71 -19.96 -8.38
CA SER A 235 -22.87 -19.85 -9.57
C SER A 235 -22.26 -18.46 -9.70
N ILE A 236 -23.05 -17.42 -9.43
CA ILE A 236 -22.60 -16.03 -9.47
C ILE A 236 -21.63 -15.73 -8.32
N PHE A 237 -21.87 -16.29 -7.12
CA PHE A 237 -20.93 -16.24 -6.00
C PHE A 237 -19.61 -16.93 -6.35
N PHE A 238 -19.63 -18.10 -6.97
CA PHE A 238 -18.40 -18.78 -7.37
C PHE A 238 -17.61 -17.94 -8.37
N LEU A 239 -18.28 -17.38 -9.39
CA LEU A 239 -17.62 -16.52 -10.38
C LEU A 239 -17.03 -15.25 -9.73
N ARG A 240 -17.85 -14.49 -8.99
CA ARG A 240 -17.48 -13.16 -8.48
C ARG A 240 -16.70 -13.21 -7.16
N GLY A 241 -17.10 -14.07 -6.24
CA GLY A 241 -16.49 -14.24 -4.92
C GLY A 241 -15.33 -15.24 -4.89
N VAL A 242 -15.19 -16.16 -5.83
CA VAL A 242 -14.08 -17.14 -5.78
C VAL A 242 -13.10 -16.93 -6.93
N LEU A 243 -13.58 -16.89 -8.17
CA LEU A 243 -12.70 -16.80 -9.33
C LEU A 243 -12.19 -15.40 -9.61
N THR A 244 -13.00 -14.37 -9.36
CA THR A 244 -12.69 -12.98 -9.75
C THR A 244 -12.74 -11.94 -8.62
N PRO A 245 -12.52 -12.28 -7.33
CA PRO A 245 -12.70 -11.32 -6.23
C PRO A 245 -11.69 -10.16 -6.26
N TRP A 246 -10.59 -10.32 -7.00
CA TRP A 246 -9.49 -9.36 -7.08
C TRP A 246 -9.57 -8.40 -8.26
N LEU A 247 -10.59 -8.49 -9.11
CA LEU A 247 -10.72 -7.59 -10.26
C LEU A 247 -11.01 -6.14 -9.84
N HIS A 248 -12.01 -5.90 -8.99
CA HIS A 248 -12.24 -4.53 -8.49
C HIS A 248 -11.02 -3.96 -7.74
N PRO A 249 -10.39 -4.69 -6.79
CA PRO A 249 -9.13 -4.26 -6.19
C PRO A 249 -8.06 -3.89 -7.21
N LEU A 250 -7.88 -4.71 -8.25
CA LEU A 250 -6.91 -4.44 -9.31
C LEU A 250 -7.24 -3.14 -10.05
N PHE A 251 -8.48 -2.93 -10.51
CA PHE A 251 -8.87 -1.75 -11.28
C PHE A 251 -8.67 -0.46 -10.47
N THR A 252 -9.21 -0.42 -9.26
CA THR A 252 -9.14 0.77 -8.41
C THR A 252 -7.72 1.03 -7.92
N SER A 253 -6.93 -0.02 -7.68
CA SER A 253 -5.52 0.13 -7.32
C SER A 253 -4.69 0.79 -8.41
N MET A 254 -5.10 0.75 -9.70
CA MET A 254 -4.38 1.50 -10.74
C MET A 254 -4.45 3.02 -10.48
N THR A 255 -5.60 3.51 -10.02
CA THR A 255 -5.76 4.91 -9.56
C THR A 255 -4.89 5.17 -8.34
N GLY A 256 -4.86 4.23 -7.39
CA GLY A 256 -4.01 4.28 -6.20
C GLY A 256 -2.52 4.39 -6.52
N ILE A 257 -2.03 3.54 -7.42
CA ILE A 257 -0.66 3.56 -7.93
C ILE A 257 -0.37 4.91 -8.58
N GLY A 258 -1.30 5.46 -9.36
CA GLY A 258 -1.16 6.78 -9.97
C GLY A 258 -0.93 7.89 -8.94
N PHE A 259 -1.72 7.92 -7.86
CA PHE A 259 -1.51 8.87 -6.75
C PHE A 259 -0.20 8.61 -5.98
N GLY A 260 0.16 7.35 -5.75
CA GLY A 260 1.41 6.99 -5.10
C GLY A 260 2.65 7.41 -5.89
N LEU A 261 2.64 7.20 -7.21
CA LEU A 261 3.72 7.65 -8.10
C LEU A 261 3.84 9.19 -8.12
N ALA A 262 2.71 9.89 -8.09
CA ALA A 262 2.71 11.36 -7.95
C ALA A 262 3.33 11.81 -6.63
N ARG A 263 3.10 11.07 -5.55
CA ARG A 263 3.67 11.33 -4.21
C ARG A 263 5.18 11.09 -4.19
N GLU A 264 5.63 9.97 -4.76
CA GLU A 264 7.05 9.55 -4.76
C GLU A 264 7.92 10.37 -5.74
N HIS A 265 7.41 10.71 -6.93
CA HIS A 265 8.21 11.38 -7.96
C HIS A 265 8.43 12.88 -7.66
N GLY A 266 7.46 13.57 -7.05
CA GLY A 266 7.58 14.97 -6.63
C GLY A 266 7.62 16.02 -7.76
N SER A 267 7.46 15.65 -9.04
CA SER A 267 7.46 16.59 -10.17
C SER A 267 6.09 17.25 -10.38
N ASP A 268 6.06 18.51 -10.82
CA ASP A 268 4.81 19.25 -11.01
C ASP A 268 3.91 18.66 -12.10
N TRP A 269 4.48 18.11 -13.16
CA TRP A 269 3.72 17.41 -14.21
C TRP A 269 3.22 16.04 -13.74
N GLY A 270 4.02 15.32 -12.93
CA GLY A 270 3.70 13.99 -12.43
C GLY A 270 2.47 13.98 -11.51
N LYS A 271 2.23 15.09 -10.79
CA LYS A 271 1.04 15.31 -9.95
C LYS A 271 -0.28 15.11 -10.70
N TRP A 272 -0.30 15.35 -12.01
CA TRP A 272 -1.48 15.20 -12.84
C TRP A 272 -1.42 13.96 -13.71
N VAL A 273 -0.28 13.68 -14.33
CA VAL A 273 -0.16 12.59 -15.31
C VAL A 273 -0.31 11.22 -14.65
N PHE A 274 0.31 10.98 -13.49
CA PHE A 274 0.24 9.66 -12.87
C PHE A 274 -1.17 9.29 -12.37
N PRO A 275 -1.90 10.16 -11.63
CA PRO A 275 -3.26 9.84 -11.20
C PRO A 275 -4.23 9.67 -12.37
N ILE A 276 -4.13 10.53 -13.40
CA ILE A 276 -4.98 10.46 -14.60
C ILE A 276 -4.69 9.16 -15.37
N GLY A 277 -3.41 8.83 -15.56
CA GLY A 277 -3.01 7.58 -16.22
C GLY A 277 -3.48 6.34 -15.47
N GLY A 278 -3.32 6.34 -14.14
CA GLY A 278 -3.81 5.27 -13.26
C GLY A 278 -5.32 5.09 -13.33
N TYR A 279 -6.08 6.19 -13.32
CA TYR A 279 -7.53 6.19 -13.48
C TYR A 279 -7.94 5.59 -14.83
N PHE A 280 -7.40 6.09 -15.95
CA PHE A 280 -7.76 5.58 -17.27
C PHE A 280 -7.35 4.12 -17.47
N LEU A 281 -6.23 3.68 -16.90
CA LEU A 281 -5.85 2.28 -16.90
C LEU A 281 -6.88 1.44 -16.13
N GLY A 282 -7.28 1.86 -14.93
CA GLY A 282 -8.34 1.18 -14.16
C GLY A 282 -9.66 1.09 -14.92
N VAL A 283 -10.12 2.20 -15.51
CA VAL A 283 -11.32 2.26 -16.35
C VAL A 283 -11.22 1.32 -17.55
N PHE A 284 -10.08 1.31 -18.25
CA PHE A 284 -9.87 0.45 -19.42
C PHE A 284 -9.94 -1.03 -19.05
N LEU A 285 -9.26 -1.45 -17.98
CA LEU A 285 -9.26 -2.84 -17.53
C LEU A 285 -10.65 -3.29 -17.06
N HIS A 286 -11.40 -2.40 -16.42
CA HIS A 286 -12.78 -2.65 -16.00
C HIS A 286 -13.73 -2.73 -17.22
N ALA A 287 -13.62 -1.79 -18.15
CA ALA A 287 -14.40 -1.80 -19.39
C ALA A 287 -14.13 -3.04 -20.25
N TRP A 288 -12.87 -3.49 -20.29
CA TRP A 288 -12.52 -4.75 -20.92
C TRP A 288 -13.27 -5.92 -20.29
N TRP A 289 -13.21 -6.05 -18.96
CA TRP A 289 -13.88 -7.13 -18.23
C TRP A 289 -15.39 -7.16 -18.47
N ASN A 290 -16.05 -5.99 -18.41
CA ASN A 290 -17.50 -5.90 -18.58
C ASN A 290 -17.95 -6.02 -20.04
N GLY A 291 -17.19 -5.45 -20.97
CA GLY A 291 -17.59 -5.31 -22.37
C GLY A 291 -17.31 -6.53 -23.22
N LEU A 292 -16.18 -7.23 -23.01
CA LEU A 292 -15.73 -8.28 -23.92
C LEU A 292 -16.75 -9.42 -24.09
N PRO A 293 -17.36 -9.98 -23.02
CA PRO A 293 -18.38 -11.03 -23.15
C PRO A 293 -19.68 -10.55 -23.82
N GLN A 294 -19.97 -9.24 -23.77
CA GLN A 294 -21.17 -8.66 -24.38
C GLN A 294 -21.00 -8.46 -25.89
N ILE A 295 -19.79 -8.08 -26.33
CA ILE A 295 -19.46 -7.92 -27.75
C ILE A 295 -19.26 -9.29 -28.40
N PHE A 296 -18.64 -10.22 -27.68
CA PHE A 296 -18.33 -11.57 -28.16
C PHE A 296 -18.93 -12.62 -27.20
N PRO A 297 -20.19 -13.07 -27.41
CA PRO A 297 -20.87 -14.01 -26.51
C PRO A 297 -20.14 -15.34 -26.28
N GLY A 298 -19.24 -15.75 -27.18
CA GLY A 298 -18.39 -16.94 -27.02
C GLY A 298 -17.07 -16.70 -26.27
N ALA A 299 -16.72 -15.45 -25.95
CA ALA A 299 -15.43 -15.09 -25.37
C ALA A 299 -15.40 -15.16 -23.84
N PHE A 300 -16.48 -15.59 -23.16
CA PHE A 300 -16.55 -15.58 -21.70
C PHE A 300 -15.39 -16.35 -21.05
N VAL A 301 -15.08 -17.57 -21.53
CA VAL A 301 -13.98 -18.39 -20.98
C VAL A 301 -12.63 -17.71 -21.20
N LEU A 302 -12.41 -17.14 -22.39
CA LEU A 302 -11.20 -16.36 -22.67
C LEU A 302 -11.10 -15.14 -21.75
N ASN A 303 -12.19 -14.39 -21.58
CA ASN A 303 -12.24 -13.23 -20.70
C ASN A 303 -11.94 -13.61 -19.24
N LEU A 304 -12.48 -14.73 -18.77
CA LEU A 304 -12.21 -15.28 -17.44
C LEU A 304 -10.73 -15.63 -17.27
N VAL A 305 -10.12 -16.31 -18.24
CA VAL A 305 -8.68 -16.63 -18.21
C VAL A 305 -7.85 -15.33 -18.18
N VAL A 306 -8.18 -14.36 -19.02
CA VAL A 306 -7.52 -13.05 -19.04
C VAL A 306 -7.67 -12.33 -17.70
N GLY A 307 -8.87 -12.33 -17.10
CA GLY A 307 -9.12 -11.73 -15.78
C GLY A 307 -8.31 -12.39 -14.66
N ILE A 308 -8.18 -13.72 -14.68
CA ILE A 308 -7.30 -14.45 -13.73
C ILE A 308 -5.84 -14.05 -13.94
N LEU A 309 -5.37 -13.99 -15.19
CA LEU A 309 -3.99 -13.56 -15.50
C LEU A 309 -3.74 -12.10 -15.09
N MET A 310 -4.72 -11.22 -15.24
CA MET A 310 -4.67 -9.84 -14.75
C MET A 310 -4.52 -9.82 -13.23
N ALA A 311 -5.36 -10.56 -12.50
CA ALA A 311 -5.27 -10.67 -11.04
C ALA A 311 -3.90 -11.23 -10.58
N LEU A 312 -3.40 -12.28 -11.23
CA LEU A 312 -2.06 -12.83 -10.95
C LEU A 312 -0.96 -11.81 -11.20
N SER A 313 -1.04 -11.06 -12.31
CA SER A 313 -0.08 -10.00 -12.65
C SER A 313 -0.09 -8.89 -11.60
N PHE A 314 -1.27 -8.51 -11.11
CA PHE A 314 -1.42 -7.56 -10.01
C PHE A 314 -0.79 -8.07 -8.71
N PHE A 315 -0.98 -9.33 -8.34
CA PHE A 315 -0.30 -9.91 -7.18
C PHE A 315 1.22 -9.94 -7.33
N ILE A 316 1.73 -10.29 -8.50
CA ILE A 316 3.16 -10.25 -8.79
C ILE A 316 3.69 -8.82 -8.61
N LEU A 317 2.99 -7.81 -9.16
CA LEU A 317 3.33 -6.41 -8.98
C LEU A 317 3.39 -6.02 -7.50
N VAL A 318 2.35 -6.34 -6.72
CA VAL A 318 2.31 -6.07 -5.27
C VAL A 318 3.48 -6.73 -4.54
N CYS A 319 3.74 -8.01 -4.80
CA CYS A 319 4.87 -8.73 -4.22
C CYS A 319 6.22 -8.08 -4.56
N VAL A 320 6.41 -7.65 -5.80
CA VAL A 320 7.63 -6.94 -6.24
C VAL A 320 7.77 -5.60 -5.51
N LEU A 321 6.69 -4.82 -5.39
CA LEU A 321 6.71 -3.52 -4.70
C LEU A 321 7.03 -3.68 -3.21
N VAL A 322 6.39 -4.63 -2.53
CA VAL A 322 6.65 -4.93 -1.11
C VAL A 322 8.08 -5.42 -0.90
N TYR A 323 8.58 -6.30 -1.80
CA TYR A 323 9.96 -6.76 -1.74
C TYR A 323 10.95 -5.60 -1.91
N ARG A 324 10.71 -4.70 -2.87
CA ARG A 324 11.53 -3.51 -3.09
C ARG A 324 11.51 -2.58 -1.89
N LYS A 325 10.33 -2.27 -1.32
CA LYS A 325 10.20 -1.47 -0.08
C LYS A 325 11.03 -2.09 1.04
N GLY A 326 10.91 -3.40 1.26
CA GLY A 326 11.69 -4.12 2.27
C GLY A 326 13.20 -4.13 2.03
N LYS A 327 13.64 -4.19 0.78
CA LYS A 327 15.07 -4.09 0.43
C LYS A 327 15.60 -2.69 0.73
N THR A 328 14.86 -1.66 0.34
CA THR A 328 15.21 -0.26 0.59
C THR A 328 15.32 0.04 2.09
N ILE A 329 14.35 -0.40 2.90
CA ILE A 329 14.41 -0.26 4.37
C ILE A 329 15.68 -0.90 4.94
N LYS A 330 16.03 -2.12 4.50
CA LYS A 330 17.26 -2.81 4.93
C LYS A 330 18.54 -2.05 4.58
N GLU A 331 18.60 -1.47 3.38
CA GLU A 331 19.77 -0.72 2.92
C GLU A 331 19.97 0.55 3.76
N TYR A 332 18.92 1.35 3.97
CA TYR A 332 19.03 2.58 4.76
C TYR A 332 19.28 2.34 6.25
N LEU A 333 18.65 1.32 6.85
CA LEU A 333 18.89 1.01 8.26
C LEU A 333 20.30 0.44 8.52
N ARG A 334 20.98 -0.11 7.51
CA ARG A 334 22.35 -0.60 7.67
C ARG A 334 23.31 0.53 8.03
N ASP A 335 23.12 1.71 7.46
CA ASP A 335 23.94 2.87 7.77
C ASP A 335 23.71 3.36 9.22
N GLU A 336 22.46 3.28 9.70
CA GLU A 336 22.12 3.60 11.09
C GLU A 336 22.74 2.63 12.11
N VAL A 337 22.90 1.35 11.74
CA VAL A 337 23.66 0.37 12.55
C VAL A 337 25.14 0.74 12.58
N LEU A 338 25.72 1.12 11.43
CA LEU A 338 27.14 1.46 11.32
C LEU A 338 27.51 2.73 12.10
N VAL A 339 26.62 3.71 12.16
CA VAL A 339 26.79 4.95 12.93
C VAL A 339 26.46 4.76 14.42
N GLY A 340 25.87 3.62 14.79
CA GLY A 340 25.54 3.25 16.17
C GLY A 340 24.24 3.86 16.68
N THR A 341 23.38 4.37 15.79
CA THR A 341 22.04 4.89 16.15
C THR A 341 21.11 3.77 16.60
N ILE A 342 21.20 2.59 15.97
CA ILE A 342 20.41 1.40 16.31
C ILE A 342 21.31 0.17 16.46
N THR A 343 20.92 -0.78 17.31
CA THR A 343 21.65 -2.03 17.52
C THR A 343 21.38 -3.04 16.39
N GLN A 344 22.27 -4.03 16.24
CA GLN A 344 22.08 -5.13 15.29
C GLN A 344 20.80 -5.94 15.59
N GLU A 345 20.45 -6.13 16.87
CA GLU A 345 19.21 -6.79 17.29
C GLU A 345 17.96 -5.98 16.89
N GLU A 346 18.01 -4.66 17.06
CA GLU A 346 16.93 -3.75 16.65
C GLU A 346 16.78 -3.74 15.13
N TYR A 347 17.88 -3.73 14.38
CA TYR A 347 17.88 -3.87 12.91
C TYR A 347 17.23 -5.18 12.45
N GLU A 348 17.61 -6.32 13.04
CA GLU A 348 17.02 -7.62 12.71
C GLU A 348 15.54 -7.68 13.09
N LEU A 349 15.15 -7.04 14.20
CA LEU A 349 13.77 -6.94 14.61
C LEU A 349 12.95 -6.13 13.59
N ILE A 350 13.39 -4.92 13.23
CA ILE A 350 12.70 -4.02 12.27
C ILE A 350 12.57 -4.70 10.90
N THR A 351 13.63 -5.34 10.43
CA THR A 351 13.67 -5.89 9.07
C THR A 351 13.04 -7.28 8.91
N SER A 352 12.58 -7.89 10.01
CA SER A 352 11.96 -9.21 10.03
C SER A 352 10.46 -9.19 9.69
N TYR A 353 10.00 -10.23 9.00
CA TYR A 353 8.60 -10.39 8.56
C TYR A 353 7.56 -10.37 9.70
N GLY A 354 7.96 -10.73 10.93
CA GLY A 354 7.10 -10.75 12.12
C GLY A 354 7.60 -9.84 13.23
N GLY A 355 8.52 -8.91 12.93
CA GLY A 355 9.22 -8.09 13.91
C GLY A 355 8.30 -7.33 14.83
N ARG A 356 7.27 -6.71 14.27
CA ARG A 356 6.27 -5.93 15.04
C ARG A 356 5.42 -6.81 15.96
N LEU A 357 5.01 -7.99 15.52
CA LEU A 357 4.26 -8.94 16.35
C LEU A 357 5.15 -9.52 17.45
N LYS A 358 6.39 -9.90 17.11
CA LYS A 358 7.41 -10.33 18.07
C LYS A 358 7.69 -9.24 19.10
N ALA A 359 7.85 -7.99 18.66
CA ALA A 359 7.99 -6.85 19.55
C ALA A 359 6.81 -6.72 20.50
N ARG A 360 5.60 -6.72 19.95
CA ARG A 360 4.38 -6.62 20.75
C ARG A 360 4.22 -7.72 21.79
N LEU A 361 4.63 -8.96 21.47
CA LEU A 361 4.43 -10.12 22.34
C LEU A 361 5.60 -10.37 23.29
N SER A 362 6.84 -10.08 22.89
CA SER A 362 8.04 -10.50 23.62
C SER A 362 9.13 -9.44 23.77
N TRP A 363 9.09 -8.30 23.07
CA TRP A 363 10.12 -7.26 23.17
C TRP A 363 9.52 -5.86 23.36
N ARG A 364 9.56 -5.36 24.61
CA ARG A 364 9.05 -4.04 25.04
C ARG A 364 7.56 -3.78 24.77
N GLY A 365 6.77 -4.80 24.41
CA GLY A 365 5.32 -4.71 24.29
C GLY A 365 4.88 -3.68 23.24
N LYS A 366 3.90 -2.82 23.58
CA LYS A 366 3.42 -1.77 22.67
C LYS A 366 4.55 -0.81 22.25
N ALA A 367 5.42 -0.40 23.18
CA ALA A 367 6.51 0.51 22.87
C ALA A 367 7.52 -0.10 21.88
N GLY A 368 7.74 -1.41 21.95
CA GLY A 368 8.56 -2.12 20.97
C GLY A 368 7.89 -2.22 19.60
N ALA A 369 6.58 -2.45 19.55
CA ALA A 369 5.83 -2.45 18.31
C ALA A 369 5.82 -1.06 17.63
N ASP A 370 5.70 -0.01 18.42
CA ASP A 370 5.76 1.39 17.96
C ASP A 370 7.17 1.74 17.48
N PHE A 371 8.22 1.24 18.14
CA PHE A 371 9.61 1.36 17.68
C PHE A 371 9.83 0.67 16.32
N VAL A 372 9.35 -0.57 16.17
CA VAL A 372 9.47 -1.29 14.88
C VAL A 372 8.73 -0.57 13.77
N ALA A 373 7.54 -0.01 14.06
CA ALA A 373 6.78 0.78 13.10
C ALA A 373 7.48 2.11 12.75
N ALA A 374 8.19 2.73 13.68
CA ALA A 374 8.92 3.98 13.41
C ALA A 374 10.22 3.77 12.60
N GLY A 375 10.77 2.55 12.60
CA GLY A 375 12.00 2.22 11.88
C GLY A 375 11.78 1.61 10.49
N ALA A 376 10.55 1.19 10.18
CA ALA A 376 10.15 0.63 8.88
C ALA A 376 9.47 1.70 8.03
#